data_AF-A0A1H0M7N9-F1
#
_entry.id   AF-A0A1H0M7N9-F1
#
_cell.length_a   1.000
_cell.length_b   1.000
_cell.length_c   1.000
_cell.angle_alpha   90.00
_cell.angle_beta   90.00
_cell.angle_gamma   90.00
#
_symmetry.space_group_name_H-M   'P 1'
#
loop_
_entity.id
_entity.type
_entity.pdbx_description
1 polymer ?
#
loop_
_entity_poly.entity_id
_entity_poly.type
_entity_poly.pdbx_seq_one_letter_code
_entity_poly.pdbx_strand_id
1 'polypeptide(L)'
;MKDDVKLAHEIAKRAHKGQVDKAGAPYILHPETVASFVTKDNEKIVAYLHDVIEDTSYQLSDLEEAGFSHEIIKAVDLLTRKAG
;
A
#
# COMPACT_ATOMS: atom_id res chain seq x y z
N MET A 1 8.43 4.58 -12.75
CA MET A 1 7.02 4.12 -12.95
C MET A 1 6.88 2.60 -12.83
N LYS A 2 7.35 1.77 -13.76
CA LYS A 2 7.25 0.29 -13.59
C LYS A 2 7.99 -0.23 -12.35
N ASP A 3 9.13 0.38 -12.02
CA ASP A 3 9.89 0.02 -10.81
C ASP A 3 9.18 0.42 -9.52
N ASP A 4 8.42 1.53 -9.54
CA ASP A 4 7.69 2.03 -8.37
C ASP A 4 6.49 1.13 -8.03
N VAL A 5 5.80 0.59 -9.04
CA VAL A 5 4.71 -0.39 -8.84
C VAL A 5 5.25 -1.65 -8.17
N LYS A 6 6.41 -2.13 -8.63
CA LYS A 6 7.06 -3.30 -8.04
C LYS A 6 7.54 -3.02 -6.60
N LEU A 7 8.10 -1.84 -6.36
CA LEU A 7 8.53 -1.40 -5.04
C LEU A 7 7.34 -1.32 -4.07
N ALA A 8 6.23 -0.74 -4.50
CA ALA A 8 5.00 -0.63 -3.71
C ALA A 8 4.45 -2.01 -3.32
N HIS A 9 4.41 -2.95 -4.28
CA HIS A 9 4.00 -4.32 -4.03
C HIS A 9 4.92 -5.02 -3.01
N GLU A 10 6.24 -4.86 -3.14
CA GLU A 10 7.21 -5.43 -2.20
C GLU A 10 7.08 -4.84 -0.78
N ILE A 11 6.82 -3.54 -0.67
CA ILE A 11 6.56 -2.88 0.61
C ILE A 11 5.28 -3.44 1.24
N ALA A 12 4.17 -3.48 0.50
CA ALA A 12 2.91 -4.02 0.99
C ALA A 12 3.06 -5.48 1.47
N LYS A 13 3.76 -6.31 0.70
CA LYS A 13 4.02 -7.71 1.04
C LYS A 13 4.84 -7.87 2.33
N ARG A 14 5.80 -6.97 2.56
CA ARG A 14 6.61 -6.98 3.79
C ARG A 14 5.82 -6.45 4.97
N ALA A 15 5.10 -5.35 4.79
CA ALA A 15 4.29 -4.70 5.82
C ALA A 15 3.22 -5.65 6.37
N HIS A 16 2.51 -6.35 5.47
CA HIS A 16 1.45 -7.31 5.84
C HIS A 16 1.97 -8.73 6.06
N LYS A 17 3.28 -8.94 6.22
CA LYS A 17 3.84 -10.28 6.41
C LYS A 17 3.33 -10.91 7.71
N GLY A 18 2.64 -12.03 7.58
CA GLY A 18 2.05 -12.75 8.73
C GLY A 18 0.68 -12.21 9.17
N GLN A 19 0.21 -11.10 8.60
CA GLN A 19 -1.15 -10.65 8.78
C GLN A 19 -2.10 -11.53 7.96
N VAL A 20 -3.25 -11.85 8.57
CA VAL A 20 -4.33 -12.61 7.93
C VAL A 20 -5.61 -11.79 7.94
N ASP A 21 -6.45 -12.01 6.95
CA ASP A 21 -7.81 -11.46 6.91
C ASP A 21 -8.75 -12.21 7.87
N LYS A 22 -10.02 -11.81 7.89
CA LYS A 22 -11.05 -12.43 8.74
C LYS A 22 -11.33 -13.90 8.40
N ALA A 23 -10.96 -14.36 7.20
CA ALA A 23 -11.10 -15.73 6.75
C ALA A 23 -9.81 -16.56 6.95
N GLY A 24 -8.75 -15.95 7.50
CA GLY A 24 -7.45 -16.59 7.72
C GLY A 24 -6.54 -16.62 6.49
N ALA A 25 -6.88 -15.93 5.40
CA ALA A 25 -6.05 -15.83 4.21
C ALA A 25 -4.98 -14.73 4.39
N PRO A 26 -3.80 -14.83 3.72
CA PRO A 26 -2.77 -13.79 3.81
C PRO A 26 -3.31 -12.42 3.37
N TYR A 27 -3.12 -11.40 4.20
CA TYR A 27 -3.73 -10.09 3.97
C TYR A 27 -3.26 -9.41 2.68
N ILE A 28 -2.04 -9.70 2.22
CA ILE A 28 -1.50 -9.18 0.94
C ILE A 28 -2.38 -9.45 -0.28
N LEU A 29 -3.21 -10.50 -0.24
CA LEU A 29 -4.16 -10.81 -1.31
C LEU A 29 -5.21 -9.72 -1.51
N HIS A 30 -5.56 -8.98 -0.45
CA HIS A 30 -6.50 -7.86 -0.53
C HIS A 30 -5.90 -6.69 -1.34
N PRO A 31 -4.74 -6.10 -0.99
CA PRO A 31 -4.12 -5.06 -1.81
C PRO A 31 -3.81 -5.51 -3.25
N GLU A 32 -3.40 -6.77 -3.46
CA GLU A 32 -3.21 -7.34 -4.81
C GLU A 32 -4.52 -7.36 -5.62
N THR A 33 -5.63 -7.74 -4.97
CA THR A 33 -6.96 -7.74 -5.59
C THR A 33 -7.39 -6.31 -5.94
N VAL A 34 -7.23 -5.34 -5.04
CA VAL A 34 -7.54 -3.93 -5.30
C VAL A 34 -6.71 -3.38 -6.47
N ALA A 35 -5.41 -3.66 -6.50
CA ALA A 35 -4.51 -3.24 -7.58
C ALA A 35 -4.86 -3.88 -8.94
N SER A 36 -5.51 -5.05 -8.95
CA SER A 36 -5.97 -5.71 -10.19
C SER A 36 -7.13 -4.98 -10.87
N PHE A 37 -7.91 -4.18 -10.13
CA PHE A 37 -9.05 -3.43 -10.67
C PHE A 37 -8.67 -2.11 -11.33
N VAL A 38 -7.42 -1.67 -11.20
CA VAL A 38 -6.92 -0.41 -11.76
C VAL A 38 -5.83 -0.66 -12.80
N THR A 39 -5.67 0.28 -13.74
CA THR A 39 -4.77 0.10 -14.88
C THR A 39 -3.55 0.99 -14.83
N LYS A 40 -3.65 2.21 -14.28
CA LYS A 40 -2.55 3.16 -14.25
C LYS A 40 -1.57 2.83 -13.12
N ASP A 41 -0.29 3.03 -13.38
CA ASP A 41 0.78 2.73 -12.42
C ASP A 41 0.59 3.48 -11.09
N ASN A 42 0.24 4.77 -11.13
CA ASN A 42 -0.02 5.54 -9.91
C ASN A 42 -1.19 4.99 -9.09
N GLU A 43 -2.26 4.57 -9.77
CA GLU A 43 -3.43 3.95 -9.11
C GLU A 43 -3.04 2.61 -8.47
N LYS A 44 -2.22 1.80 -9.15
CA LYS A 44 -1.69 0.54 -8.61
C LYS A 44 -0.81 0.74 -7.39
N ILE A 45 0.09 1.72 -7.43
CA ILE A 45 0.96 2.05 -6.30
C ILE A 45 0.11 2.41 -5.08
N VAL A 46 -0.88 3.31 -5.24
CA VAL A 46 -1.79 3.67 -4.15
C VAL A 46 -2.60 2.47 -3.67
N ALA A 47 -3.10 1.64 -4.59
CA ALA A 47 -3.83 0.42 -4.23
C ALA A 47 -2.99 -0.57 -3.41
N TYR A 48 -1.69 -0.73 -3.69
CA TYR A 48 -0.83 -1.56 -2.86
C TYR A 48 -0.58 -0.97 -1.47
N LEU A 49 -0.54 0.35 -1.35
CA LEU A 49 -0.09 1.04 -0.13
C LEU A 49 -1.23 1.54 0.77
N HIS A 50 -2.50 1.49 0.33
CA HIS A 50 -3.61 2.15 1.01
C HIS A 50 -3.81 1.73 2.48
N ASP A 51 -3.64 0.44 2.77
CA ASP A 51 -3.76 -0.12 4.13
C ASP A 51 -2.42 -0.26 4.85
N VAL A 52 -1.28 0.02 4.18
CA VAL A 52 0.05 -0.16 4.77
C VAL A 52 0.24 0.78 5.96
N ILE A 53 -0.25 2.02 5.87
CA ILE A 53 -0.14 2.99 6.96
C ILE A 53 -1.17 2.75 8.07
N GLU A 54 -2.34 2.20 7.72
CA GLU A 54 -3.43 1.96 8.68
C GLU A 54 -3.20 0.71 9.53
N ASP A 55 -2.79 -0.39 8.90
CA ASP A 55 -2.78 -1.71 9.53
C ASP A 55 -1.40 -2.21 9.97
N THR A 56 -0.35 -1.41 9.75
CA THR A 56 1.04 -1.83 10.01
C THR A 56 1.84 -0.76 10.75
N SER A 57 3.13 -1.02 10.99
CA SER A 57 4.03 -0.07 11.67
C SER A 57 4.60 1.01 10.74
N TYR A 58 4.39 0.89 9.43
CA TYR A 58 4.84 1.86 8.44
C TYR A 58 4.17 3.22 8.64
N GLN A 59 4.93 4.27 8.36
CA GLN A 59 4.54 5.67 8.39
C GLN A 59 4.68 6.29 7.00
N LEU A 60 4.06 7.45 6.80
CA LEU A 60 4.19 8.19 5.53
C LEU A 60 5.65 8.55 5.22
N SER A 61 6.47 8.79 6.25
CA SER A 61 7.91 9.04 6.10
C SER A 61 8.66 7.87 5.48
N ASP A 62 8.26 6.62 5.77
CA ASP A 62 8.89 5.44 5.17
C ASP A 62 8.64 5.40 3.65
N LEU A 63 7.50 5.91 3.19
CA LEU A 63 7.18 6.03 1.76
C LEU A 63 7.96 7.18 1.10
N GLU A 64 8.18 8.28 1.83
CA GLU A 64 9.06 9.36 1.38
C GLU A 64 10.51 8.88 1.22
N GLU A 65 11.03 8.15 2.21
CA GLU A 65 12.38 7.59 2.18
C GLU A 65 12.54 6.51 1.10
N ALA A 66 11.47 5.77 0.79
CA ALA A 66 11.43 4.85 -0.35
C ALA A 66 11.44 5.55 -1.72
N GLY A 67 11.26 6.88 -1.76
CA GLY A 67 11.36 7.69 -2.96
C GLY A 67 10.05 7.84 -3.74
N PHE A 68 8.89 7.55 -3.13
CA PHE A 68 7.60 7.80 -3.79
C PHE A 68 7.34 9.30 -3.98
N SER A 69 6.62 9.64 -5.04
CA SER A 69 6.28 11.04 -5.31
C SER A 69 5.30 11.58 -4.26
N HIS A 70 5.34 12.90 -4.03
CA HIS A 70 4.44 13.57 -3.11
C HIS A 70 2.95 13.33 -3.44
N GLU A 71 2.61 13.21 -4.73
CA GLU A 71 1.24 12.92 -5.18
C GLU A 71 0.77 11.54 -4.70
N ILE A 72 1.64 10.52 -4.75
CA ILE A 72 1.33 9.17 -4.26
C ILE A 72 1.16 9.19 -2.75
N ILE A 73 2.11 9.79 -2.02
CA ILE A 73 2.09 9.82 -0.56
C ILE A 73 0.83 10.54 -0.06
N LYS A 74 0.49 11.67 -0.69
CA LYS A 74 -0.74 12.40 -0.38
C LYS A 74 -2.00 11.58 -0.67
N ALA A 75 -2.03 10.81 -1.76
CA ALA A 75 -3.15 9.93 -2.06
C ALA A 75 -3.31 8.82 -1.01
N VAL A 76 -2.19 8.26 -0.52
CA VAL A 76 -2.20 7.26 0.57
C VAL A 76 -2.71 7.88 1.86
N ASP A 77 -2.18 9.04 2.29
CA ASP A 77 -2.64 9.74 3.51
C ASP A 77 -4.14 10.06 3.49
N LEU A 78 -4.68 10.42 2.32
CA LEU A 78 -6.12 10.69 2.17
C LEU A 78 -6.99 9.44 2.29
N LEU A 79 -6.45 8.26 1.98
CA LEU A 79 -7.17 6.98 2.09
C LEU A 79 -7.02 6.33 3.46
N THR A 80 -5.94 6.64 4.19
CA THR A 80 -5.71 6.16 5.55
C THR A 80 -6.77 6.75 6.50
N ARG A 81 -7.49 5.88 7.20
CA ARG A 81 -8.43 6.32 8.23
C ARG A 81 -7.65 6.77 9.45
N LYS A 82 -7.82 8.04 9.83
CA LYS A 82 -7.32 8.55 11.10
C LYS A 82 -8.29 8.09 12.19
N ALA A 83 -7.81 7.32 13.16
CA ALA A 83 -8.59 6.98 14.34
C ALA A 83 -9.07 8.28 14.99
N GLY A 84 -10.39 8.44 15.08
CA GLY A 84 -11.04 9.62 15.69
C GLY A 84 -11.02 9.57 17.21
#